data_AF-A0ABD3LTK5-F1
#
_entry.id   AF-A0ABD3LTK5-F1
#
_cell.length_a   1.000
_cell.length_b   1.000
_cell.length_c   1.000
_cell.angle_alpha   90.00
_cell.angle_beta   90.00
_cell.angle_gamma   90.00
#
_symmetry.space_group_name_H-M   'P 1'
#
loop_
_entity.id
_entity.type
_entity.pdbx_description
1 polymer ?
#
loop_
_entity_poly.entity_id
_entity_poly.type
_entity_poly.pdbx_seq_one_letter_code
_entity_poly.pdbx_strand_id
1 'polypeptide(L)'
;MYRTNFGIGHSIKDLLEAHTPPGGRLGRGHKGLYDTINNSIHFQLGLALASLGVITSLVAQHMYSLPAYAFIAQDFTTQAALYTHHQYHYNPEQNEDNVLARMLDHKEAIISHLSWASLFLGFHTLGLYVHNDVMLAFGTPEKQILIEPIFAQWIQSAHGKTSYGFDVLLSSTNSPAFNAGQSIWLPGWLNAINENSNSLFLTIGPGDFLVHHAIALGLHTTTLILVKGALDARGSKLMPDKKDFGYSFPCDGPGRGGTCDISAWDAFYLAVFWMLNTIGWVTFYWHWKHITLWQGNVSQFNESSTYLMGWLRDYLWAWMFLFGHLVWATGFMFLISWRGYWQELIETLAWAHEHKPVALSIVQARLVGLAHFSVGYIFTYAAFLIASTSSKFG
;
A
#
# COMPACT_ATOMS: atom_id res chain seq x y z
N MET A 1 -8.07 -34.46 1.69
CA MET A 1 -7.32 -33.77 2.76
C MET A 1 -8.23 -33.61 3.98
N TYR A 2 -9.19 -32.69 3.94
CA TYR A 2 -10.17 -32.52 5.02
C TYR A 2 -11.21 -33.64 5.05
N ARG A 3 -11.77 -33.93 6.23
CA ARG A 3 -12.79 -34.97 6.46
C ARG A 3 -14.15 -34.50 5.95
N THR A 4 -14.88 -35.40 5.32
CA THR A 4 -16.27 -35.20 4.86
C THR A 4 -17.14 -36.37 5.29
N ASN A 5 -18.38 -36.45 4.81
CA ASN A 5 -19.37 -37.49 5.13
C ASN A 5 -18.87 -38.94 4.86
N PHE A 6 -17.80 -39.11 4.09
CA PHE A 6 -17.14 -40.40 3.82
C PHE A 6 -16.15 -40.84 4.92
N GLY A 7 -16.05 -40.11 6.04
CA GLY A 7 -15.25 -40.47 7.22
C GLY A 7 -13.73 -40.31 7.08
N ILE A 8 -13.20 -40.38 5.85
CA ILE A 8 -11.76 -40.27 5.54
C ILE A 8 -11.33 -38.80 5.52
N GLY A 9 -10.22 -38.48 6.20
CA GLY A 9 -9.57 -37.16 6.20
C GLY A 9 -9.42 -36.54 7.60
N HIS A 10 -8.87 -35.32 7.64
CA HIS A 10 -8.62 -34.56 8.88
C HIS A 10 -9.73 -33.53 9.16
N SER A 11 -10.11 -33.36 10.41
CA SER A 11 -10.90 -32.21 10.85
C SER A 11 -9.96 -31.02 11.09
N ILE A 12 -10.35 -29.83 10.61
CA ILE A 12 -9.56 -28.60 10.76
C ILE A 12 -9.50 -28.18 12.24
N LYS A 13 -10.57 -28.44 13.01
CA LYS A 13 -10.61 -28.19 14.45
C LYS A 13 -9.58 -29.04 15.20
N ASP A 14 -9.57 -30.35 14.96
CA ASP A 14 -8.63 -31.30 15.56
C ASP A 14 -7.18 -30.90 15.27
N LEU A 15 -6.89 -30.49 14.02
CA LEU A 15 -5.56 -30.02 13.60
C LEU A 15 -5.13 -28.76 14.36
N LEU A 16 -6.02 -27.77 14.51
CA LEU A 16 -5.70 -26.51 15.21
C LEU A 16 -5.58 -26.72 16.73
N GLU A 17 -6.42 -27.56 17.34
CA GLU A 17 -6.34 -27.86 18.78
C GLU A 17 -5.12 -28.71 19.17
N ALA A 18 -4.66 -29.58 18.27
CA ALA A 18 -3.43 -30.34 18.42
C ALA A 18 -2.16 -29.50 18.17
N HIS A 19 -2.24 -28.42 17.38
CA HIS A 19 -1.09 -27.58 17.05
C HIS A 19 -0.72 -26.62 18.20
N THR A 20 -0.08 -27.20 19.22
CA THR A 20 0.56 -26.47 20.32
C THR A 20 2.09 -26.43 20.12
N PRO A 21 2.72 -25.24 20.17
CA PRO A 21 4.13 -25.12 19.80
C PRO A 21 5.06 -25.70 20.89
N PRO A 22 6.09 -26.50 20.52
CA PRO A 22 6.84 -27.34 21.44
C PRO A 22 7.65 -26.56 22.49
N GLY A 23 7.98 -25.29 22.22
CA GLY A 23 8.72 -24.44 23.16
C GLY A 23 7.88 -23.77 24.25
N GLY A 24 6.54 -23.97 24.28
CA GLY A 24 5.61 -23.41 25.29
C GLY A 24 5.45 -21.88 25.31
N ARG A 25 6.40 -21.12 24.75
CA ARG A 25 6.52 -19.66 24.83
C ARG A 25 5.44 -18.86 24.09
N LEU A 26 4.43 -19.49 23.48
CA LEU A 26 3.38 -18.85 22.67
C LEU A 26 1.95 -19.08 23.20
N GLY A 27 1.79 -19.47 24.48
CA GLY A 27 0.49 -19.63 25.11
C GLY A 27 -0.25 -20.91 24.67
N ARG A 28 -1.58 -20.87 24.62
CA ARG A 28 -2.44 -22.06 24.39
C ARG A 28 -2.48 -22.58 22.93
N GLY A 29 -1.66 -22.04 22.04
CA GLY A 29 -1.64 -22.41 20.61
C GLY A 29 -2.88 -21.92 19.86
N HIS A 30 -3.35 -22.69 18.87
CA HIS A 30 -4.50 -22.33 18.04
C HIS A 30 -5.87 -22.80 18.58
N LYS A 31 -5.97 -23.11 19.88
CA LYS A 31 -7.23 -23.55 20.51
C LYS A 31 -8.32 -22.48 20.39
N GLY A 32 -9.56 -22.90 20.14
CA GLY A 32 -10.70 -22.01 19.88
C GLY A 32 -10.70 -21.30 18.51
N LEU A 33 -9.53 -21.15 17.86
CA LEU A 33 -9.40 -20.38 16.61
C LEU A 33 -10.32 -20.88 15.49
N TYR A 34 -10.57 -22.19 15.40
CA TYR A 34 -11.53 -22.75 14.44
C TYR A 34 -12.94 -22.18 14.64
N ASP A 35 -13.46 -22.24 15.86
CA ASP A 35 -14.82 -21.78 16.17
C ASP A 35 -14.93 -20.26 15.97
N THR A 36 -13.90 -19.50 16.37
CA THR A 36 -13.94 -18.03 16.21
C THR A 36 -13.86 -17.59 14.76
N ILE A 37 -13.06 -18.25 13.90
CA ILE A 37 -13.10 -18.03 12.46
C ILE A 37 -14.49 -18.41 11.94
N ASN A 38 -14.96 -19.62 12.22
CA ASN A 38 -16.19 -20.16 11.64
C ASN A 38 -17.47 -19.42 12.09
N ASN A 39 -17.46 -18.79 13.26
CA ASN A 39 -18.62 -18.07 13.80
C ASN A 39 -18.57 -16.55 13.55
N SER A 40 -17.40 -15.97 13.20
CA SER A 40 -17.28 -14.54 12.88
C SER A 40 -17.24 -14.31 11.38
N ILE A 41 -18.34 -13.79 10.82
CA ILE A 41 -18.38 -13.32 9.42
C ILE A 41 -17.33 -12.22 9.19
N HIS A 42 -17.08 -11.35 10.17
CA HIS A 42 -16.04 -10.33 10.07
C HIS A 42 -14.61 -10.93 10.03
N PHE A 43 -14.33 -12.02 10.75
CA PHE A 43 -13.03 -12.69 10.67
C PHE A 43 -12.88 -13.53 9.37
N GLN A 44 -13.96 -14.14 8.87
CA GLN A 44 -13.93 -14.81 7.56
C GLN A 44 -13.71 -13.82 6.43
N LEU A 45 -14.49 -12.73 6.42
CA LEU A 45 -14.24 -11.58 5.55
C LEU A 45 -12.78 -11.12 5.73
N GLY A 46 -12.31 -11.03 6.99
CA GLY A 46 -10.99 -10.70 7.54
C GLY A 46 -9.81 -11.63 7.22
N LEU A 47 -10.05 -12.81 6.66
CA LEU A 47 -9.00 -13.64 6.04
C LEU A 47 -9.14 -13.69 4.52
N ALA A 48 -10.38 -13.75 4.00
CA ALA A 48 -10.65 -13.96 2.59
C ALA A 48 -10.10 -12.82 1.72
N LEU A 49 -10.36 -11.58 2.12
CA LEU A 49 -9.92 -10.39 1.39
C LEU A 49 -8.49 -9.94 1.75
N ALA A 50 -7.91 -10.41 2.85
CA ALA A 50 -6.47 -10.29 3.12
C ALA A 50 -5.70 -11.17 2.12
N SER A 51 -6.14 -12.43 2.01
CA SER A 51 -5.63 -13.40 1.04
C SER A 51 -5.86 -12.89 -0.39
N LEU A 52 -7.04 -12.33 -0.68
CA LEU A 52 -7.31 -11.73 -1.98
C LEU A 52 -6.39 -10.54 -2.22
N GLY A 53 -6.26 -9.56 -1.30
CA GLY A 53 -5.40 -8.39 -1.47
C GLY A 53 -3.93 -8.75 -1.79
N VAL A 54 -3.38 -9.76 -1.11
CA VAL A 54 -2.05 -10.31 -1.42
C VAL A 54 -2.03 -10.92 -2.83
N ILE A 55 -3.05 -11.70 -3.21
CA ILE A 55 -3.15 -12.32 -4.54
C ILE A 55 -3.36 -11.26 -5.65
N THR A 56 -4.21 -10.25 -5.46
CA THR A 56 -4.48 -9.19 -6.44
C THR A 56 -3.23 -8.31 -6.65
N SER A 57 -2.50 -8.01 -5.57
CA SER A 57 -1.21 -7.32 -5.67
C SER A 57 -0.17 -8.20 -6.38
N LEU A 58 -0.09 -9.50 -6.08
CA LEU A 58 0.78 -10.46 -6.77
C LEU A 58 0.42 -10.59 -8.26
N VAL A 59 -0.86 -10.61 -8.60
CA VAL A 59 -1.38 -10.58 -9.97
C VAL A 59 -0.94 -9.31 -10.69
N ALA A 60 -1.03 -8.14 -10.04
CA ALA A 60 -0.52 -6.90 -10.62
C ALA A 60 1.00 -6.98 -10.90
N GLN A 61 1.81 -7.43 -9.92
CA GLN A 61 3.25 -7.56 -10.13
C GLN A 61 3.60 -8.59 -11.22
N HIS A 62 2.90 -9.73 -11.27
CA HIS A 62 3.14 -10.75 -12.29
C HIS A 62 2.64 -10.34 -13.67
N MET A 63 1.50 -9.66 -13.81
CA MET A 63 0.93 -9.33 -15.13
C MET A 63 1.75 -8.32 -15.92
N TYR A 64 2.50 -7.42 -15.26
CA TYR A 64 3.38 -6.50 -15.98
C TYR A 64 4.75 -7.14 -16.32
N SER A 65 5.30 -7.98 -15.44
CA SER A 65 6.62 -8.60 -15.64
C SER A 65 6.59 -9.91 -16.42
N LEU A 66 5.45 -10.61 -16.43
CA LEU A 66 5.18 -11.85 -17.17
C LEU A 66 3.85 -11.71 -17.95
N PRO A 67 3.85 -10.97 -19.09
CA PRO A 67 2.62 -10.68 -19.84
C PRO A 67 1.93 -11.94 -20.37
N ALA A 68 0.80 -12.30 -19.75
CA ALA A 68 0.07 -13.56 -20.03
C ALA A 68 -0.84 -13.53 -21.28
N TYR A 69 -1.01 -12.36 -21.91
CA TYR A 69 -1.86 -12.16 -23.08
C TYR A 69 -1.03 -11.74 -24.29
N ALA A 70 -1.38 -12.25 -25.48
CA ALA A 70 -0.71 -11.87 -26.72
C ALA A 70 -0.80 -10.34 -26.94
N PHE A 71 0.31 -9.73 -27.34
CA PHE A 71 0.45 -8.29 -27.65
C PHE A 71 0.19 -7.30 -26.49
N ILE A 72 -0.20 -7.73 -25.28
CA ILE A 72 -0.44 -6.80 -24.15
C ILE A 72 0.82 -6.08 -23.66
N ALA A 73 2.00 -6.63 -23.97
CA ALA A 73 3.29 -5.96 -23.75
C ALA A 73 3.57 -4.80 -24.73
N GLN A 74 2.70 -4.60 -25.73
CA GLN A 74 2.76 -3.52 -26.72
C GLN A 74 1.63 -2.49 -26.47
N ASP A 75 0.51 -2.89 -25.86
CA ASP A 75 -0.52 -1.96 -25.37
C ASP A 75 -0.16 -1.44 -23.97
N PHE A 76 0.72 -0.45 -23.98
CA PHE A 76 1.21 0.26 -22.80
C PHE A 76 0.08 0.89 -21.96
N THR A 77 -1.01 1.34 -22.59
CA THR A 77 -2.13 2.00 -21.90
C THR A 77 -2.96 0.98 -21.13
N THR A 78 -3.29 -0.16 -21.74
CA THR A 78 -4.00 -1.26 -21.07
C THR A 78 -3.14 -1.88 -19.97
N GLN A 79 -1.83 -2.06 -20.19
CA GLN A 79 -0.93 -2.58 -19.14
C GLN A 79 -0.90 -1.66 -17.91
N ALA A 80 -0.80 -0.34 -18.12
CA ALA A 80 -0.82 0.67 -17.06
C ALA A 80 -2.15 0.73 -16.28
N ALA A 81 -3.28 0.65 -16.99
CA ALA A 81 -4.60 0.62 -16.39
C ALA A 81 -4.80 -0.64 -15.53
N LEU A 82 -4.38 -1.81 -16.03
CA LEU A 82 -4.51 -3.08 -15.30
C LEU A 82 -3.65 -3.11 -14.03
N TYR A 83 -2.39 -2.66 -14.08
CA TYR A 83 -1.54 -2.61 -12.88
C TYR A 83 -2.16 -1.72 -11.79
N THR A 84 -2.66 -0.54 -12.18
CA THR A 84 -3.29 0.44 -11.28
C THR A 84 -4.60 -0.09 -10.67
N HIS A 85 -5.43 -0.80 -11.46
CA HIS A 85 -6.72 -1.34 -11.02
C HIS A 85 -6.58 -2.38 -9.89
N HIS A 86 -5.56 -3.24 -9.97
CA HIS A 86 -5.42 -4.42 -9.12
C HIS A 86 -4.87 -4.16 -7.70
N GLN A 87 -4.56 -2.91 -7.31
CA GLN A 87 -3.90 -2.61 -6.02
C GLN A 87 -4.84 -2.14 -4.88
N TYR A 88 -6.17 -2.15 -5.04
CA TYR A 88 -7.12 -1.61 -4.06
C TYR A 88 -7.99 -2.68 -3.37
N HIS A 89 -7.98 -2.77 -2.01
CA HIS A 89 -9.12 -3.03 -1.09
C HIS A 89 -8.73 -3.27 0.41
N TYR A 90 -9.71 -3.13 1.35
CA TYR A 90 -10.01 -4.00 2.54
C TYR A 90 -9.50 -3.77 4.02
N ASN A 91 -10.32 -4.18 5.04
CA ASN A 91 -10.02 -4.59 6.47
C ASN A 91 -11.30 -5.14 7.22
N PRO A 92 -11.32 -6.26 8.04
CA PRO A 92 -11.61 -6.21 9.52
C PRO A 92 -11.11 -7.42 10.43
N GLU A 93 -11.60 -7.54 11.70
CA GLU A 93 -11.07 -8.35 12.87
C GLU A 93 -12.08 -9.43 13.46
N GLN A 94 -11.99 -10.17 14.62
CA GLN A 94 -11.19 -10.28 15.90
C GLN A 94 -11.18 -11.75 16.49
N ASN A 95 -10.43 -12.07 17.58
CA ASN A 95 -10.32 -13.37 18.32
C ASN A 95 -9.99 -13.21 19.85
N GLU A 96 -10.02 -14.27 20.68
CA GLU A 96 -9.70 -14.23 22.14
C GLU A 96 -8.96 -15.49 22.69
N ASP A 97 -8.24 -15.33 23.81
CA ASP A 97 -7.42 -16.27 24.62
C ASP A 97 -6.46 -17.28 23.94
N ASN A 98 -6.31 -17.14 22.62
CA ASN A 98 -5.33 -17.80 21.79
C ASN A 98 -4.22 -16.80 21.38
N VAL A 99 -3.53 -17.06 20.26
CA VAL A 99 -2.49 -16.18 19.73
C VAL A 99 -2.93 -14.72 19.52
N LEU A 100 -4.22 -14.43 19.28
CA LEU A 100 -4.67 -13.03 19.11
C LEU A 100 -4.77 -12.26 20.43
N ALA A 101 -5.33 -12.86 21.49
CA ALA A 101 -5.35 -12.19 22.80
C ALA A 101 -3.93 -11.92 23.30
N ARG A 102 -3.01 -12.87 23.07
CA ARG A 102 -1.60 -12.63 23.33
C ARG A 102 -1.08 -11.38 22.58
N MET A 103 -1.47 -11.13 21.33
CA MET A 103 -1.07 -9.89 20.63
C MET A 103 -1.66 -8.64 21.29
N LEU A 104 -2.89 -8.70 21.80
CA LEU A 104 -3.51 -7.60 22.55
C LEU A 104 -2.74 -7.31 23.85
N ASP A 105 -2.23 -8.33 24.56
CA ASP A 105 -1.44 -8.19 25.81
C ASP A 105 -0.12 -7.40 25.65
N HIS A 106 0.42 -7.29 24.43
CA HIS A 106 1.65 -6.53 24.14
C HIS A 106 1.48 -5.55 22.97
N LYS A 107 0.26 -5.05 22.77
CA LYS A 107 -0.06 -4.12 21.67
C LYS A 107 0.82 -2.88 21.65
N GLU A 108 1.16 -2.33 22.81
CA GLU A 108 2.03 -1.16 22.93
C GLU A 108 3.42 -1.41 22.33
N ALA A 109 3.95 -2.62 22.45
CA ALA A 109 5.23 -3.00 21.84
C ALA A 109 5.11 -3.09 20.31
N ILE A 110 4.02 -3.67 19.79
CA ILE A 110 3.77 -3.76 18.34
C ILE A 110 3.65 -2.34 17.74
N ILE A 111 2.83 -1.49 18.36
CA ILE A 111 2.59 -0.10 17.94
C ILE A 111 3.88 0.74 18.02
N SER A 112 4.68 0.59 19.07
CA SER A 112 5.92 1.36 19.22
C SER A 112 6.99 0.96 18.21
N HIS A 113 7.12 -0.33 17.86
CA HIS A 113 8.07 -0.78 16.84
C HIS A 113 7.65 -0.36 15.42
N LEU A 114 6.35 -0.43 15.10
CA LEU A 114 5.81 0.12 13.84
C LEU A 114 6.01 1.64 13.76
N SER A 115 5.79 2.37 14.87
CA SER A 115 6.03 3.81 14.93
C SER A 115 7.50 4.17 14.75
N TRP A 116 8.42 3.41 15.38
CA TRP A 116 9.86 3.57 15.16
C TRP A 116 10.24 3.31 13.69
N ALA A 117 9.72 2.25 13.07
CA ALA A 117 10.00 1.92 11.66
C ALA A 117 9.50 3.03 10.71
N SER A 118 8.27 3.54 10.90
CA SER A 118 7.75 4.68 10.13
C SER A 118 8.59 5.95 10.31
N LEU A 119 8.99 6.28 11.54
CA LEU A 119 9.82 7.46 11.80
C LEU A 119 11.22 7.31 11.19
N PHE A 120 11.85 6.13 11.35
CA PHE A 120 13.15 5.82 10.78
C PHE A 120 13.14 5.93 9.25
N LEU A 121 12.19 5.26 8.58
CA LEU A 121 12.04 5.35 7.13
C LEU A 121 11.70 6.78 6.68
N GLY A 122 10.87 7.49 7.44
CA GLY A 122 10.46 8.86 7.15
C GLY A 122 11.62 9.85 7.13
N PHE A 123 12.37 9.93 8.24
CA PHE A 123 13.50 10.85 8.36
C PHE A 123 14.61 10.58 7.34
N HIS A 124 14.97 9.32 7.10
CA HIS A 124 16.06 9.00 6.18
C HIS A 124 15.65 9.13 4.71
N THR A 125 14.46 8.65 4.31
CA THR A 125 14.02 8.73 2.90
C THR A 125 13.80 10.17 2.47
N LEU A 126 13.06 10.96 3.27
CA LEU A 126 12.84 12.38 2.97
C LEU A 126 14.15 13.19 3.10
N GLY A 127 14.99 12.88 4.08
CA GLY A 127 16.30 13.52 4.26
C GLY A 127 17.23 13.32 3.06
N LEU A 128 17.29 12.11 2.50
CA LEU A 128 18.08 11.81 1.29
C LEU A 128 17.52 12.53 0.05
N TYR A 129 16.20 12.53 -0.15
CA TYR A 129 15.56 13.27 -1.24
C TYR A 129 15.86 14.78 -1.15
N VAL A 130 15.65 15.40 0.02
CA VAL A 130 15.91 16.83 0.24
C VAL A 130 17.40 17.17 0.11
N HIS A 131 18.31 16.30 0.58
CA HIS A 131 19.74 16.46 0.34
C HIS A 131 20.04 16.47 -1.17
N ASN A 132 19.51 15.52 -1.92
CA ASN A 132 19.74 15.42 -3.37
C ASN A 132 19.17 16.63 -4.12
N ASP A 133 17.95 17.09 -3.81
CA ASP A 133 17.37 18.33 -4.37
C ASP A 133 18.26 19.56 -4.11
N VAL A 134 18.83 19.70 -2.90
CA VAL A 134 19.72 20.82 -2.56
C VAL A 134 21.06 20.72 -3.28
N MET A 135 21.63 19.51 -3.43
CA MET A 135 22.87 19.30 -4.20
C MET A 135 22.67 19.61 -5.70
N LEU A 136 21.49 19.28 -6.26
CA LEU A 136 21.08 19.68 -7.60
C LEU A 136 20.92 21.20 -7.72
N ALA A 137 20.23 21.84 -6.77
CA ALA A 137 19.96 23.28 -6.79
C ALA A 137 21.25 24.13 -6.69
N PHE A 138 22.30 23.62 -6.04
CA PHE A 138 23.62 24.24 -5.99
C PHE A 138 24.54 23.87 -7.16
N GLY A 139 24.05 23.10 -8.15
CA GLY A 139 24.81 22.74 -9.34
C GLY A 139 25.94 21.73 -9.08
N THR A 140 25.84 20.95 -7.99
CA THR A 140 26.84 19.94 -7.61
C THR A 140 26.21 18.54 -7.49
N PRO A 141 25.68 17.98 -8.60
CA PRO A 141 24.97 16.69 -8.60
C PRO A 141 25.87 15.50 -8.22
N GLU A 142 27.20 15.66 -8.27
CA GLU A 142 28.20 14.67 -7.83
C GLU A 142 28.24 14.48 -6.31
N LYS A 143 27.57 15.35 -5.54
CA LYS A 143 27.48 15.29 -4.06
C LYS A 143 26.16 14.69 -3.55
N GLN A 144 25.30 14.23 -4.46
CA GLN A 144 24.13 13.44 -4.10
C GLN A 144 24.54 12.16 -3.37
N ILE A 145 23.67 11.69 -2.47
CA ILE A 145 23.83 10.39 -1.82
C ILE A 145 23.05 9.37 -2.65
N LEU A 146 23.79 8.69 -3.53
CA LEU A 146 23.27 7.66 -4.43
C LEU A 146 23.62 6.27 -3.84
N ILE A 147 22.60 5.50 -3.48
CA ILE A 147 22.75 4.19 -2.83
C ILE A 147 22.23 3.12 -3.79
N GLU A 148 23.11 2.22 -4.23
CA GLU A 148 22.75 1.10 -5.10
C GLU A 148 21.87 0.06 -4.36
N PRO A 149 20.78 -0.43 -4.97
CA PRO A 149 19.92 -1.48 -4.40
C PRO A 149 20.55 -2.88 -4.52
N ILE A 150 21.77 -3.04 -4.00
CA ILE A 150 22.64 -4.23 -4.16
C ILE A 150 21.91 -5.54 -3.84
N PHE A 151 21.09 -5.58 -2.77
CA PHE A 151 20.34 -6.79 -2.41
C PHE A 151 19.30 -7.20 -3.48
N ALA A 152 18.66 -6.23 -4.14
CA ALA A 152 17.70 -6.51 -5.21
C ALA A 152 18.42 -6.81 -6.53
N GLN A 153 19.55 -6.15 -6.82
CA GLN A 153 20.41 -6.48 -7.98
C GLN A 153 20.97 -7.91 -7.85
N TRP A 154 21.37 -8.32 -6.64
CA TRP A 154 21.77 -9.69 -6.32
C TRP A 154 20.64 -10.69 -6.55
N ILE A 155 19.38 -10.36 -6.20
CA ILE A 155 18.22 -11.21 -6.54
C ILE A 155 18.04 -11.33 -8.06
N GLN A 156 18.19 -10.25 -8.82
CA GLN A 156 18.13 -10.31 -10.29
C GLN A 156 19.22 -11.24 -10.86
N SER A 157 20.45 -11.17 -10.36
CA SER A 157 21.53 -12.09 -10.76
C SER A 157 21.34 -13.52 -10.25
N ALA A 158 20.77 -13.72 -9.07
CA ALA A 158 20.40 -15.04 -8.58
C ALA A 158 19.36 -15.72 -9.49
N HIS A 159 18.50 -14.92 -10.14
CA HIS A 159 17.56 -15.36 -11.18
C HIS A 159 18.16 -15.42 -12.59
N GLY A 160 19.44 -15.10 -12.81
CA GLY A 160 20.12 -15.27 -14.10
C GLY A 160 20.38 -13.98 -14.90
N LYS A 161 20.09 -12.79 -14.35
CA LYS A 161 20.45 -11.53 -14.99
C LYS A 161 21.95 -11.25 -14.85
N THR A 162 22.67 -11.26 -15.96
CA THR A 162 24.15 -11.18 -16.01
C THR A 162 24.71 -9.77 -15.85
N SER A 163 23.89 -8.73 -16.10
CA SER A 163 24.32 -7.32 -16.20
C SER A 163 25.01 -6.73 -14.96
N TYR A 164 24.89 -7.35 -13.79
CA TYR A 164 25.51 -6.88 -12.54
C TYR A 164 26.79 -7.65 -12.15
N GLY A 165 27.14 -8.73 -12.87
CA GLY A 165 28.41 -9.45 -12.66
C GLY A 165 28.53 -10.24 -11.35
N PHE A 166 27.46 -10.50 -10.59
CA PHE A 166 27.53 -11.20 -9.29
C PHE A 166 27.89 -12.71 -9.36
N ASP A 167 27.85 -13.34 -10.55
CA ASP A 167 28.16 -14.77 -10.79
C ASP A 167 27.58 -15.73 -9.72
N VAL A 168 26.24 -15.68 -9.55
CA VAL A 168 25.55 -16.36 -8.45
C VAL A 168 24.30 -17.09 -8.92
N LEU A 169 24.11 -18.31 -8.40
CA LEU A 169 22.97 -19.19 -8.69
C LEU A 169 22.71 -19.29 -10.21
N LEU A 170 21.59 -18.79 -10.73
CA LEU A 170 21.26 -18.95 -12.16
C LEU A 170 22.05 -18.03 -13.10
N SER A 171 22.80 -17.04 -12.60
CA SER A 171 23.78 -16.31 -13.44
C SER A 171 25.13 -17.02 -13.53
N SER A 172 25.37 -18.04 -12.68
CA SER A 172 26.59 -18.85 -12.72
C SER A 172 26.36 -20.18 -13.42
N THR A 173 26.98 -20.37 -14.58
CA THR A 173 26.88 -21.59 -15.40
C THR A 173 27.37 -22.86 -14.69
N ASN A 174 28.24 -22.70 -13.69
CA ASN A 174 28.78 -23.80 -12.89
C ASN A 174 27.88 -24.21 -11.70
N SER A 175 26.78 -23.48 -11.41
CA SER A 175 26.00 -23.74 -10.20
C SER A 175 25.12 -25.01 -10.31
N PRO A 176 24.86 -25.72 -9.21
CA PRO A 176 23.91 -26.84 -9.22
C PRO A 176 22.50 -26.44 -9.66
N ALA A 177 22.08 -25.19 -9.36
CA ALA A 177 20.79 -24.66 -9.75
C ALA A 177 20.67 -24.44 -11.27
N PHE A 178 21.74 -23.94 -11.90
CA PHE A 178 21.83 -23.78 -13.34
C PHE A 178 21.78 -25.16 -14.04
N ASN A 179 22.67 -26.07 -13.62
CA ASN A 179 22.77 -27.41 -14.20
C ASN A 179 21.46 -28.22 -14.07
N ALA A 180 20.71 -28.06 -12.98
CA ALA A 180 19.41 -28.74 -12.79
C ALA A 180 18.27 -28.16 -13.65
N GLY A 181 18.33 -26.89 -14.07
CA GLY A 181 17.29 -26.24 -14.88
C GLY A 181 17.52 -26.28 -16.39
N GLN A 182 18.77 -26.53 -16.82
CA GLN A 182 19.27 -26.26 -18.17
C GLN A 182 18.49 -26.94 -19.32
N SER A 183 17.82 -28.07 -19.08
CA SER A 183 17.23 -28.91 -20.13
C SER A 183 15.76 -28.63 -20.47
N ILE A 184 15.06 -27.74 -19.74
CA ILE A 184 13.62 -27.50 -19.94
C ILE A 184 13.29 -26.00 -20.04
N TRP A 185 13.25 -25.29 -18.91
CA TRP A 185 12.74 -23.92 -18.84
C TRP A 185 13.86 -22.87 -18.81
N LEU A 186 15.04 -23.23 -18.28
CA LEU A 186 16.11 -22.27 -18.02
C LEU A 186 16.65 -21.55 -19.27
N PRO A 187 16.82 -22.19 -20.46
CA PRO A 187 17.31 -21.47 -21.64
C PRO A 187 16.35 -20.37 -22.10
N GLY A 188 15.04 -20.63 -22.11
CA GLY A 188 14.03 -19.62 -22.45
C GLY A 188 13.96 -18.50 -21.41
N TRP A 189 14.07 -18.84 -20.13
CA TRP A 189 14.12 -17.88 -19.03
C TRP A 189 15.36 -16.97 -19.10
N LEU A 190 16.55 -17.55 -19.31
CA LEU A 190 17.81 -16.81 -19.40
C LEU A 190 17.85 -15.87 -20.60
N ASN A 191 17.27 -16.27 -21.74
CA ASN A 191 17.08 -15.38 -22.89
C ASN A 191 16.19 -14.19 -22.50
N ALA A 192 15.03 -14.44 -21.90
CA ALA A 192 14.06 -13.38 -21.56
C ALA A 192 14.57 -12.39 -20.49
N ILE A 193 15.21 -12.87 -19.42
CA ILE A 193 15.68 -12.01 -18.30
C ILE A 193 16.92 -11.16 -18.64
N ASN A 194 17.64 -11.50 -19.71
CA ASN A 194 18.78 -10.73 -20.22
C ASN A 194 18.41 -9.87 -21.45
N GLU A 195 17.17 -9.90 -21.90
CA GLU A 195 16.68 -9.10 -23.04
C GLU A 195 16.14 -7.74 -22.55
N ASN A 196 16.77 -6.64 -22.98
CA ASN A 196 16.41 -5.28 -22.55
C ASN A 196 15.14 -4.70 -23.21
N SER A 197 14.41 -5.49 -24.02
CA SER A 197 13.19 -5.05 -24.74
C SER A 197 11.91 -5.19 -23.91
N ASN A 198 11.97 -5.92 -22.79
CA ASN A 198 10.80 -6.36 -22.03
C ASN A 198 10.89 -5.94 -20.54
N SER A 199 9.80 -6.13 -19.78
CA SER A 199 9.70 -5.74 -18.36
C SER A 199 10.15 -6.80 -17.35
N LEU A 200 10.75 -7.93 -17.77
CA LEU A 200 11.17 -9.00 -16.87
C LEU A 200 12.46 -8.61 -16.12
N PHE A 201 12.32 -8.33 -14.82
CA PHE A 201 13.42 -7.84 -13.97
C PHE A 201 14.16 -6.64 -14.57
N LEU A 202 13.41 -5.56 -14.85
CA LEU A 202 13.97 -4.26 -15.26
C LEU A 202 15.18 -3.87 -14.42
N THR A 203 16.20 -3.32 -15.07
CA THR A 203 17.43 -2.86 -14.42
C THR A 203 17.12 -1.79 -13.37
N ILE A 204 17.75 -1.87 -12.19
CA ILE A 204 17.47 -1.03 -11.02
C ILE A 204 18.74 -0.35 -10.49
N GLY A 205 18.59 0.88 -9.99
CA GLY A 205 19.66 1.72 -9.46
C GLY A 205 19.19 2.65 -8.31
N PRO A 206 19.88 3.78 -8.06
CA PRO A 206 19.66 4.61 -6.87
C PRO A 206 18.28 5.27 -6.77
N GLY A 207 17.67 5.64 -7.91
CA GLY A 207 16.30 6.14 -7.95
C GLY A 207 15.28 5.10 -7.49
N ASP A 208 15.47 3.84 -7.91
CA ASP A 208 14.65 2.72 -7.46
C ASP A 208 14.84 2.47 -5.95
N PHE A 209 16.06 2.55 -5.44
CA PHE A 209 16.34 2.40 -4.02
C PHE A 209 15.53 3.38 -3.17
N LEU A 210 15.56 4.68 -3.51
CA LEU A 210 14.87 5.72 -2.74
C LEU A 210 13.35 5.56 -2.78
N VAL A 211 12.76 5.27 -3.95
CA VAL A 211 11.31 5.12 -4.05
C VAL A 211 10.79 3.82 -3.43
N HIS A 212 11.57 2.73 -3.42
CA HIS A 212 11.21 1.53 -2.65
C HIS A 212 11.21 1.81 -1.13
N HIS A 213 12.08 2.69 -0.62
CA HIS A 213 12.03 3.13 0.77
C HIS A 213 10.83 4.05 1.07
N ALA A 214 10.41 4.89 0.10
CA ALA A 214 9.16 5.66 0.21
C ALA A 214 7.92 4.75 0.22
N ILE A 215 7.88 3.73 -0.66
CA ILE A 215 6.84 2.69 -0.66
C ILE A 215 6.83 1.94 0.68
N ALA A 216 8.00 1.56 1.20
CA ALA A 216 8.11 0.93 2.52
C ALA A 216 7.61 1.83 3.66
N LEU A 217 7.93 3.13 3.64
CA LEU A 217 7.40 4.13 4.58
C LEU A 217 5.86 4.18 4.52
N GLY A 218 5.30 4.24 3.32
CA GLY A 218 3.86 4.27 3.10
C GLY A 218 3.16 3.01 3.64
N LEU A 219 3.70 1.83 3.33
CA LEU A 219 3.21 0.55 3.82
C LEU A 219 3.28 0.44 5.36
N HIS A 220 4.42 0.75 5.97
CA HIS A 220 4.58 0.70 7.43
C HIS A 220 3.66 1.69 8.14
N THR A 221 3.46 2.89 7.59
CA THR A 221 2.61 3.92 8.19
C THR A 221 1.12 3.61 8.02
N THR A 222 0.70 3.11 6.86
CA THR A 222 -0.66 2.57 6.66
C THR A 222 -0.95 1.42 7.62
N THR A 223 0.01 0.49 7.76
CA THR A 223 -0.07 -0.64 8.69
C THR A 223 -0.15 -0.16 10.14
N LEU A 224 0.69 0.80 10.55
CA LEU A 224 0.68 1.39 11.90
C LEU A 224 -0.69 1.96 12.24
N ILE A 225 -1.32 2.72 11.33
CA ILE A 225 -2.63 3.34 11.57
C ILE A 225 -3.72 2.26 11.71
N LEU A 226 -3.76 1.26 10.80
CA LEU A 226 -4.75 0.18 10.84
C LEU A 226 -4.58 -0.72 12.08
N VAL A 227 -3.35 -1.15 12.37
CA VAL A 227 -3.01 -2.01 13.51
C VAL A 227 -3.28 -1.30 14.83
N LYS A 228 -2.86 -0.04 14.98
CA LYS A 228 -3.18 0.76 16.17
C LYS A 228 -4.68 1.01 16.28
N GLY A 229 -5.38 1.22 15.17
CA GLY A 229 -6.84 1.37 15.12
C GLY A 229 -7.59 0.14 15.65
N ALA A 230 -7.17 -1.07 15.24
CA ALA A 230 -7.73 -2.33 15.71
C ALA A 230 -7.38 -2.62 17.18
N LEU A 231 -6.09 -2.54 17.55
CA LEU A 231 -5.63 -2.87 18.90
C LEU A 231 -6.15 -1.89 19.98
N ASP A 232 -6.47 -0.64 19.61
CA ASP A 232 -7.16 0.34 20.47
C ASP A 232 -8.69 0.41 20.25
N ALA A 233 -9.30 -0.51 19.48
CA ALA A 233 -10.74 -0.51 19.21
C ALA A 233 -11.57 -0.84 20.46
N ARG A 234 -11.14 -1.83 21.25
CA ARG A 234 -11.82 -2.21 22.51
C ARG A 234 -11.64 -1.17 23.63
N GLY A 235 -10.54 -0.42 23.62
CA GLY A 235 -10.23 0.58 24.64
C GLY A 235 -8.77 1.05 24.60
N SER A 236 -8.51 2.27 25.07
CA SER A 236 -7.17 2.84 25.27
C SER A 236 -7.10 3.64 26.58
N LYS A 237 -5.91 4.12 26.97
CA LYS A 237 -5.73 4.89 28.22
C LYS A 237 -6.54 6.20 28.28
N LEU A 238 -6.96 6.74 27.13
CA LEU A 238 -7.77 7.97 27.03
C LEU A 238 -9.29 7.69 27.09
N MET A 239 -9.70 6.50 26.63
CA MET A 239 -11.09 6.03 26.57
C MET A 239 -11.09 4.50 26.77
N PRO A 240 -11.10 4.00 28.03
CA PRO A 240 -10.97 2.58 28.33
C PRO A 240 -12.19 1.73 27.95
N ASP A 241 -13.35 2.37 27.89
CA ASP A 241 -14.70 1.88 27.66
C ASP A 241 -15.13 1.91 26.17
N LYS A 242 -14.20 2.23 25.26
CA LYS A 242 -14.48 2.45 23.82
C LYS A 242 -15.33 1.35 23.16
N LYS A 243 -15.13 0.09 23.53
CA LYS A 243 -15.96 -1.07 23.09
C LYS A 243 -17.47 -0.82 23.18
N ASP A 244 -17.93 -0.08 24.19
CA ASP A 244 -19.34 0.11 24.51
C ASP A 244 -19.99 1.20 23.62
N PHE A 245 -19.18 1.96 22.87
CA PHE A 245 -19.59 2.94 21.87
C PHE A 245 -19.57 2.39 20.42
N GLY A 246 -19.08 1.16 20.23
CA GLY A 246 -19.00 0.50 18.93
C GLY A 246 -17.88 1.03 18.01
N TYR A 247 -17.93 0.62 16.74
CA TYR A 247 -16.84 0.84 15.77
C TYR A 247 -16.70 2.31 15.32
N SER A 248 -17.81 3.04 15.20
CA SER A 248 -17.89 4.34 14.53
C SER A 248 -18.74 5.32 15.35
N PHE A 249 -18.10 6.35 15.90
CA PHE A 249 -18.72 7.41 16.69
C PHE A 249 -17.91 8.71 16.57
N PRO A 250 -18.49 9.90 16.84
CA PRO A 250 -17.82 11.18 16.52
C PRO A 250 -16.54 11.46 17.33
N CYS A 251 -16.66 11.37 18.66
CA CYS A 251 -15.66 11.64 19.69
C CYS A 251 -16.28 11.30 21.05
N ASP A 252 -15.50 11.37 22.13
CA ASP A 252 -15.93 11.31 23.53
C ASP A 252 -15.73 12.69 24.22
N GLY A 253 -16.25 13.72 23.54
CA GLY A 253 -16.27 15.13 23.97
C GLY A 253 -14.92 15.88 23.94
N PRO A 254 -14.94 17.20 24.23
CA PRO A 254 -13.75 18.04 24.30
C PRO A 254 -12.96 17.89 25.62
N GLY A 255 -13.44 17.08 26.57
CA GLY A 255 -12.76 16.80 27.83
C GLY A 255 -11.45 16.02 27.66
N ARG A 256 -10.66 15.89 28.74
CA ARG A 256 -9.36 15.18 28.76
C ARG A 256 -8.32 15.67 27.74
N GLY A 257 -8.45 16.91 27.25
CA GLY A 257 -7.60 17.49 26.21
C GLY A 257 -8.13 17.34 24.77
N GLY A 258 -9.34 16.78 24.61
CA GLY A 258 -9.97 16.53 23.32
C GLY A 258 -9.85 15.07 22.87
N THR A 259 -10.91 14.55 22.28
CA THR A 259 -11.02 13.14 21.85
C THR A 259 -11.49 13.02 20.39
N CYS A 260 -11.13 14.00 19.56
CA CYS A 260 -11.39 13.95 18.13
C CYS A 260 -10.71 12.72 17.50
N ASP A 261 -11.36 12.15 16.49
CA ASP A 261 -10.83 11.07 15.64
C ASP A 261 -10.36 9.82 16.43
N ILE A 262 -11.03 9.52 17.56
CA ILE A 262 -10.65 8.47 18.52
C ILE A 262 -11.25 7.08 18.23
N SER A 263 -12.25 6.98 17.36
CA SER A 263 -12.92 5.70 17.06
C SER A 263 -12.07 4.80 16.15
N ALA A 264 -12.40 3.51 16.08
CA ALA A 264 -11.69 2.58 15.19
C ALA A 264 -12.01 2.88 13.70
N TRP A 265 -13.22 3.37 13.43
CA TRP A 265 -13.59 3.91 12.10
C TRP A 265 -12.77 5.13 11.71
N ASP A 266 -12.43 6.01 12.65
CA ASP A 266 -11.58 7.19 12.36
C ASP A 266 -10.15 6.77 11.99
N ALA A 267 -9.62 5.71 12.60
CA ALA A 267 -8.34 5.12 12.20
C ALA A 267 -8.41 4.53 10.77
N PHE A 268 -9.51 3.89 10.38
CA PHE A 268 -9.74 3.48 8.99
C PHE A 268 -9.77 4.70 8.03
N TYR A 269 -10.50 5.76 8.39
CA TYR A 269 -10.56 7.02 7.63
C TYR A 269 -9.16 7.64 7.43
N LEU A 270 -8.33 7.71 8.47
CA LEU A 270 -6.94 8.17 8.38
C LEU A 270 -6.05 7.24 7.53
N ALA A 271 -6.26 5.92 7.61
CA ALA A 271 -5.49 4.95 6.83
C ALA A 271 -5.78 5.03 5.33
N VAL A 272 -6.99 5.43 4.90
CA VAL A 272 -7.32 5.55 3.47
C VAL A 272 -6.50 6.65 2.79
N PHE A 273 -6.21 7.78 3.45
CA PHE A 273 -5.30 8.79 2.90
C PHE A 273 -3.87 8.25 2.68
N TRP A 274 -3.35 7.51 3.66
CA TRP A 274 -2.03 6.88 3.57
C TRP A 274 -1.98 5.76 2.53
N MET A 275 -3.06 4.97 2.39
CA MET A 275 -3.21 3.95 1.35
C MET A 275 -3.24 4.58 -0.05
N LEU A 276 -4.05 5.62 -0.29
CA LEU A 276 -4.08 6.36 -1.56
C LEU A 276 -2.71 6.94 -1.92
N ASN A 277 -2.04 7.58 -0.96
CA ASN A 277 -0.71 8.13 -1.14
C ASN A 277 0.35 7.05 -1.42
N THR A 278 0.30 5.91 -0.72
CA THR A 278 1.23 4.78 -0.92
C THR A 278 1.03 4.14 -2.30
N ILE A 279 -0.23 3.90 -2.71
CA ILE A 279 -0.54 3.39 -4.05
C ILE A 279 -0.12 4.42 -5.11
N GLY A 280 -0.33 5.71 -4.88
CA GLY A 280 0.16 6.79 -5.73
C GLY A 280 1.68 6.75 -5.92
N TRP A 281 2.47 6.57 -4.85
CA TRP A 281 3.93 6.39 -4.97
C TRP A 281 4.30 5.15 -5.78
N VAL A 282 3.62 4.01 -5.55
CA VAL A 282 3.83 2.76 -6.32
C VAL A 282 3.52 2.95 -7.81
N THR A 283 2.38 3.55 -8.15
CA THR A 283 1.96 3.71 -9.55
C THR A 283 2.72 4.81 -10.26
N PHE A 284 3.07 5.90 -9.58
CA PHE A 284 3.92 6.96 -10.15
C PHE A 284 5.30 6.41 -10.51
N TYR A 285 5.90 5.61 -9.62
CA TYR A 285 7.16 4.90 -9.88
C TYR A 285 7.03 3.97 -11.08
N TRP A 286 6.07 3.04 -11.05
CA TRP A 286 5.85 2.07 -12.11
C TRP A 286 5.67 2.77 -13.47
N HIS A 287 4.83 3.80 -13.52
CA HIS A 287 4.46 4.50 -14.74
C HIS A 287 5.60 5.36 -15.31
N TRP A 288 6.33 6.12 -14.49
CA TRP A 288 7.45 6.92 -15.00
C TRP A 288 8.58 6.03 -15.52
N LYS A 289 8.90 4.95 -14.79
CA LYS A 289 9.92 3.99 -15.22
C LYS A 289 9.54 3.30 -16.53
N HIS A 290 8.28 2.90 -16.70
CA HIS A 290 7.80 2.32 -17.96
C HIS A 290 7.75 3.35 -19.10
N ILE A 291 7.28 4.59 -18.88
CA ILE A 291 7.36 5.65 -19.90
C ILE A 291 8.80 5.85 -20.39
N THR A 292 9.78 5.97 -19.50
CA THR A 292 11.18 6.17 -19.91
C THR A 292 11.78 4.97 -20.65
N LEU A 293 11.36 3.74 -20.31
CA LEU A 293 11.69 2.53 -21.05
C LEU A 293 11.08 2.53 -22.46
N TRP A 294 9.77 2.79 -22.57
CA TRP A 294 9.05 2.83 -23.85
C TRP A 294 9.50 3.97 -24.77
N GLN A 295 9.99 5.08 -24.21
CA GLN A 295 10.66 6.15 -24.97
C GLN A 295 12.12 5.83 -25.34
N GLY A 296 12.69 4.70 -24.89
CA GLY A 296 14.11 4.35 -25.09
C GLY A 296 15.10 5.22 -24.31
N ASN A 297 14.63 6.01 -23.34
CA ASN A 297 15.38 7.05 -22.64
C ASN A 297 15.48 6.76 -21.12
N VAL A 298 15.95 5.57 -20.76
CA VAL A 298 15.98 5.08 -19.36
C VAL A 298 16.88 5.93 -18.45
N SER A 299 17.90 6.59 -19.01
CA SER A 299 18.76 7.54 -18.29
C SER A 299 17.96 8.66 -17.62
N GLN A 300 16.89 9.16 -18.25
CA GLN A 300 16.03 10.19 -17.66
C GLN A 300 15.43 9.76 -16.32
N PHE A 301 15.00 8.51 -16.18
CA PHE A 301 14.54 8.01 -14.88
C PHE A 301 15.71 7.83 -13.91
N ASN A 302 16.80 7.19 -14.35
CA ASN A 302 17.96 6.89 -13.50
C ASN A 302 18.61 8.16 -12.91
N GLU A 303 18.66 9.25 -13.67
CA GLU A 303 19.24 10.53 -13.26
C GLU A 303 18.23 11.39 -12.47
N SER A 304 17.01 11.60 -12.98
CA SER A 304 16.05 12.53 -12.37
C SER A 304 15.24 11.98 -11.20
N SER A 305 15.08 10.66 -11.03
CA SER A 305 14.23 10.10 -9.96
C SER A 305 14.88 10.14 -8.57
N THR A 306 16.13 10.57 -8.47
CA THR A 306 16.92 10.64 -7.22
C THR A 306 16.63 11.88 -6.36
N TYR A 307 15.90 12.87 -6.91
CA TYR A 307 15.52 14.13 -6.26
C TYR A 307 14.08 14.53 -6.66
N LEU A 308 13.32 15.18 -5.77
CA LEU A 308 11.88 15.39 -5.93
C LEU A 308 11.53 16.37 -7.06
N MET A 309 12.39 17.34 -7.35
CA MET A 309 12.20 18.25 -8.49
C MET A 309 12.23 17.53 -9.84
N GLY A 310 12.85 16.34 -9.94
CA GLY A 310 12.79 15.51 -11.14
C GLY A 310 11.40 14.89 -11.33
N TRP A 311 10.83 14.30 -10.27
CA TRP A 311 9.45 13.80 -10.27
C TRP A 311 8.42 14.89 -10.61
N LEU A 312 8.65 16.13 -10.15
CA LEU A 312 7.79 17.26 -10.50
C LEU A 312 7.97 17.70 -11.97
N ARG A 313 9.20 18.01 -12.38
CA ARG A 313 9.52 18.62 -13.68
C ARG A 313 9.41 17.65 -14.86
N ASP A 314 9.97 16.45 -14.71
CA ASP A 314 10.22 15.53 -15.84
C ASP A 314 9.12 14.47 -16.00
N TYR A 315 8.18 14.41 -15.05
CA TYR A 315 7.06 13.45 -15.04
C TYR A 315 5.70 14.14 -14.90
N LEU A 316 5.46 14.94 -13.84
CA LEU A 316 4.14 15.54 -13.60
C LEU A 316 3.84 16.79 -14.44
N TRP A 317 4.81 17.69 -14.62
CA TRP A 317 4.58 19.05 -15.15
C TRP A 317 3.90 19.10 -16.54
N ALA A 318 4.09 18.06 -17.37
CA ALA A 318 3.55 18.02 -18.73
C ALA A 318 2.02 17.88 -18.82
N TRP A 319 1.31 17.54 -17.72
CA TRP A 319 -0.13 17.24 -17.77
C TRP A 319 -0.90 17.72 -16.52
N MET A 320 -1.92 18.55 -16.73
CA MET A 320 -2.90 18.94 -15.71
C MET A 320 -4.32 18.60 -16.18
N PHE A 321 -5.16 18.06 -15.29
CA PHE A 321 -6.55 17.68 -15.62
C PHE A 321 -7.55 18.18 -14.56
N LEU A 322 -8.55 18.94 -15.00
CA LEU A 322 -9.33 19.83 -14.12
C LEU A 322 -10.45 19.16 -13.32
N PHE A 323 -11.16 18.16 -13.88
CA PHE A 323 -12.35 17.60 -13.23
C PHE A 323 -12.01 16.82 -11.95
N GLY A 324 -10.97 15.99 -11.98
CA GLY A 324 -10.53 15.26 -10.78
C GLY A 324 -10.07 16.20 -9.66
N HIS A 325 -9.35 17.27 -10.00
CA HIS A 325 -8.93 18.31 -9.05
C HIS A 325 -10.13 19.02 -8.40
N LEU A 326 -11.21 19.30 -9.14
CA LEU A 326 -12.43 19.89 -8.58
C LEU A 326 -13.10 18.97 -7.54
N VAL A 327 -13.26 17.68 -7.86
CA VAL A 327 -13.87 16.71 -6.94
C VAL A 327 -12.99 16.51 -5.70
N TRP A 328 -11.66 16.44 -5.89
CA TRP A 328 -10.67 16.35 -4.81
C TRP A 328 -10.73 17.58 -3.88
N ALA A 329 -10.72 18.79 -4.44
CA ALA A 329 -10.81 20.04 -3.69
C ALA A 329 -12.16 20.21 -2.97
N THR A 330 -13.27 19.75 -3.57
CA THR A 330 -14.58 19.67 -2.90
C THR A 330 -14.51 18.80 -1.64
N GLY A 331 -13.67 17.76 -1.63
CA GLY A 331 -13.38 16.96 -0.43
C GLY A 331 -12.84 17.78 0.73
N PHE A 332 -11.91 18.72 0.49
CA PHE A 332 -11.31 19.56 1.53
C PHE A 332 -12.32 20.43 2.27
N MET A 333 -13.42 20.83 1.62
CA MET A 333 -14.51 21.54 2.29
C MET A 333 -15.05 20.75 3.49
N PHE A 334 -15.39 19.47 3.29
CA PHE A 334 -15.93 18.59 4.33
C PHE A 334 -14.89 18.12 5.36
N LEU A 335 -13.61 18.09 4.97
CA LEU A 335 -12.50 17.64 5.84
C LEU A 335 -11.99 18.76 6.76
N ILE A 336 -11.93 20.01 6.28
CA ILE A 336 -11.46 21.17 7.04
C ILE A 336 -12.61 21.84 7.82
N SER A 337 -13.75 22.10 7.18
CA SER A 337 -14.84 22.86 7.82
C SER A 337 -15.84 21.95 8.52
N TRP A 338 -15.87 22.00 9.86
CA TRP A 338 -16.60 21.06 10.70
C TRP A 338 -18.05 21.48 10.98
N ARG A 339 -18.85 20.53 11.47
CA ARG A 339 -20.31 20.60 11.58
C ARG A 339 -20.88 21.89 12.19
N GLY A 340 -20.24 22.48 13.20
CA GLY A 340 -20.76 23.65 13.93
C GLY A 340 -21.07 24.84 13.00
N TYR A 341 -20.07 25.25 12.22
CA TYR A 341 -20.19 26.32 11.23
C TYR A 341 -21.35 26.10 10.24
N TRP A 342 -21.47 24.88 9.72
CA TRP A 342 -22.55 24.52 8.80
C TRP A 342 -23.92 24.48 9.46
N GLN A 343 -24.01 24.09 10.74
CA GLN A 343 -25.27 24.08 11.48
C GLN A 343 -25.77 25.50 11.73
N GLU A 344 -24.90 26.41 12.16
CA GLU A 344 -25.22 27.84 12.35
C GLU A 344 -25.69 28.49 11.03
N LEU A 345 -24.96 28.24 9.93
CA LEU A 345 -25.36 28.72 8.59
C LEU A 345 -26.72 28.16 8.16
N ILE A 346 -26.95 26.85 8.34
CA ILE A 346 -28.22 26.19 8.01
C ILE A 346 -29.37 26.72 8.86
N GLU A 347 -29.13 27.13 10.12
CA GLU A 347 -30.16 27.75 10.97
C GLU A 347 -30.59 29.14 10.47
N THR A 348 -29.69 29.93 9.86
CA THR A 348 -30.09 31.18 9.18
C THR A 348 -30.94 30.94 7.92
N LEU A 349 -30.68 29.86 7.19
CA LEU A 349 -31.48 29.46 6.02
C LEU A 349 -32.83 28.87 6.45
N ALA A 350 -32.85 28.11 7.54
CA ALA A 350 -34.06 27.56 8.16
C ALA A 350 -35.03 28.68 8.61
N TRP A 351 -34.50 29.76 9.20
CA TRP A 351 -35.27 30.96 9.53
C TRP A 351 -35.90 31.62 8.29
N ALA A 352 -35.18 31.67 7.16
CA ALA A 352 -35.68 32.28 5.93
C ALA A 352 -36.70 31.43 5.15
N HIS A 353 -36.80 30.12 5.43
CA HIS A 353 -37.64 29.16 4.68
C HIS A 353 -38.66 28.39 5.55
N GLU A 354 -38.73 28.64 6.86
CA GLU A 354 -39.57 27.96 7.86
C GLU A 354 -39.42 26.42 7.95
N HIS A 355 -38.39 25.85 7.31
CA HIS A 355 -38.08 24.41 7.34
C HIS A 355 -37.01 24.09 8.39
N LYS A 356 -36.83 22.80 8.72
CA LYS A 356 -35.82 22.33 9.68
C LYS A 356 -34.77 21.37 9.06
N PRO A 357 -33.98 21.82 8.06
CA PRO A 357 -32.78 21.12 7.64
C PRO A 357 -31.74 21.05 8.77
N VAL A 358 -30.79 20.11 8.68
CA VAL A 358 -29.68 19.93 9.63
C VAL A 358 -28.37 19.67 8.91
N ALA A 359 -27.25 20.11 9.50
CA ALA A 359 -25.92 19.78 9.00
C ALA A 359 -25.62 18.28 9.18
N LEU A 360 -24.87 17.70 8.22
CA LEU A 360 -24.34 16.33 8.27
C LEU A 360 -23.73 16.00 9.63
N SER A 361 -23.84 14.74 10.07
CA SER A 361 -23.13 14.29 11.27
C SER A 361 -21.60 14.37 11.07
N ILE A 362 -20.83 14.44 12.16
CA ILE A 362 -19.36 14.53 12.10
C ILE A 362 -18.77 13.34 11.32
N VAL A 363 -19.25 12.12 11.59
CA VAL A 363 -18.82 10.91 10.87
C VAL A 363 -19.27 10.94 9.40
N GLN A 364 -20.47 11.45 9.11
CA GLN A 364 -20.93 11.63 7.72
C GLN A 364 -20.06 12.64 6.96
N ALA A 365 -19.66 13.75 7.58
CA ALA A 365 -18.77 14.73 6.97
C ALA A 365 -17.39 14.13 6.67
N ARG A 366 -16.78 13.40 7.64
CA ARG A 366 -15.54 12.64 7.41
C ARG A 366 -15.67 11.67 6.22
N LEU A 367 -16.77 10.90 6.15
CA LEU A 367 -17.01 9.92 5.08
C LEU A 367 -17.24 10.59 3.71
N VAL A 368 -18.05 11.63 3.64
CA VAL A 368 -18.33 12.37 2.40
C VAL A 368 -17.09 13.10 1.90
N GLY A 369 -16.30 13.70 2.79
CA GLY A 369 -15.01 14.30 2.46
C GLY A 369 -14.00 13.28 1.94
N LEU A 370 -13.89 12.11 2.60
CA LEU A 370 -13.03 11.01 2.17
C LEU A 370 -13.46 10.44 0.82
N ALA A 371 -14.76 10.31 0.56
CA ALA A 371 -15.28 9.85 -0.72
C ALA A 371 -14.92 10.82 -1.86
N HIS A 372 -15.15 12.12 -1.67
CA HIS A 372 -14.75 13.15 -2.64
C HIS A 372 -13.24 13.18 -2.87
N PHE A 373 -12.43 13.12 -1.80
CA PHE A 373 -10.98 13.03 -1.89
C PHE A 373 -10.53 11.80 -2.70
N SER A 374 -11.06 10.62 -2.38
CA SER A 374 -10.69 9.35 -3.04
C SER A 374 -11.09 9.34 -4.51
N VAL A 375 -12.33 9.74 -4.82
CA VAL A 375 -12.87 9.80 -6.19
C VAL A 375 -12.10 10.83 -7.02
N GLY A 376 -11.85 12.02 -6.47
CA GLY A 376 -11.06 13.05 -7.13
C GLY A 376 -9.61 12.64 -7.38
N TYR A 377 -8.96 11.98 -6.40
CA TYR A 377 -7.60 11.44 -6.53
C TYR A 377 -7.51 10.40 -7.65
N ILE A 378 -8.40 9.40 -7.63
CA ILE A 378 -8.45 8.34 -8.64
C ILE A 378 -8.72 8.89 -10.03
N PHE A 379 -9.73 9.77 -10.22
CA PHE A 379 -10.01 10.34 -11.55
C PHE A 379 -8.95 11.33 -12.03
N THR A 380 -8.26 12.04 -11.14
CA THR A 380 -7.10 12.87 -11.51
C THR A 380 -5.99 12.00 -12.08
N TYR A 381 -5.61 10.94 -11.36
CA TYR A 381 -4.52 10.07 -11.79
C TYR A 381 -4.89 9.23 -13.02
N ALA A 382 -6.11 8.67 -13.10
CA ALA A 382 -6.55 7.89 -14.26
C ALA A 382 -6.56 8.72 -15.56
N ALA A 383 -7.02 9.97 -15.50
CA ALA A 383 -6.99 10.86 -16.66
C ALA A 383 -5.55 11.21 -17.08
N PHE A 384 -4.67 11.50 -16.12
CA PHE A 384 -3.24 11.71 -16.35
C PHE A 384 -2.57 10.48 -16.98
N LEU A 385 -2.77 9.30 -16.39
CA LEU A 385 -2.17 8.02 -16.78
C LEU A 385 -2.49 7.67 -18.23
N ILE A 386 -3.78 7.70 -18.58
CA ILE A 386 -4.26 7.37 -19.92
C ILE A 386 -3.76 8.40 -20.92
N ALA A 387 -4.00 9.70 -20.68
CA ALA A 387 -3.66 10.75 -21.65
C ALA A 387 -2.16 10.86 -21.92
N SER A 388 -1.32 10.80 -20.87
CA SER A 388 0.14 10.94 -21.01
C SER A 388 0.84 9.72 -21.63
N THR A 389 0.19 8.55 -21.59
CA THR A 389 0.63 7.35 -22.33
C THR A 389 0.11 7.38 -23.76
N SER A 390 -1.20 7.53 -23.97
CA SER A 390 -1.81 7.42 -25.30
C SER A 390 -1.40 8.55 -26.24
N SER A 391 -1.09 9.76 -25.73
CA SER A 391 -0.59 10.87 -26.55
C SER A 391 0.83 10.66 -27.10
N LYS A 392 1.57 9.67 -26.57
CA LYS A 392 2.95 9.33 -26.99
C LYS A 392 3.02 8.04 -27.82
N PHE A 393 2.07 7.12 -27.62
CA PHE A 393 2.18 5.73 -28.08
C PHE A 393 0.89 5.13 -28.68
N GLY A 394 -0.21 5.90 -28.76
CA GLY A 394 -1.51 5.45 -29.29
C GLY A 394 -1.85 6.00 -30.67
#